data_AF-A0A956QUC2-F1
#
_entry.id   AF-A0A956QUC2-F1
#
_cell.length_a   1.000
_cell.length_b   1.000
_cell.length_c   1.000
_cell.angle_alpha   90.00
_cell.angle_beta   90.00
_cell.angle_gamma   90.00
#
_symmetry.space_group_name_H-M   'P 1'
#
loop_
_entity.id
_entity.type
_entity.pdbx_description
1 polymer ?
#
loop_
_entity_poly.entity_id
_entity_poly.type
_entity_poly.pdbx_seq_one_letter_code
_entity_poly.pdbx_strand_id
1 'polypeptide(L)'
;MNDKNKDRDLIKALTEAGAISRAQADLVCQDHEVTGMPLEDILIARGWVDETALKKHAPWLFESIGEDGAVARSYQDNLKRYRAIMAEILGESSE
;
A
#
# COMPACT_ATOMS: atom_id res chain seq x y z
N MET A 1 -14.57 10.50 7.51
CA MET A 1 -15.60 9.44 7.71
C MET A 1 -15.57 8.38 6.60
N ASN A 2 -14.47 8.23 5.83
CA ASN A 2 -14.51 7.57 4.52
C ASN A 2 -13.49 6.42 4.32
N ASP A 3 -12.68 6.06 5.32
CA ASP A 3 -11.60 5.06 5.13
C ASP A 3 -12.08 3.62 5.30
N LYS A 4 -12.87 3.31 6.34
CA LYS A 4 -13.38 1.95 6.58
C LYS A 4 -14.24 1.37 5.45
N ASN A 5 -14.95 2.23 4.70
CA ASN A 5 -15.72 1.79 3.54
C ASN A 5 -14.77 1.46 2.37
N LYS A 6 -13.76 2.29 2.13
CA LYS A 6 -12.73 2.03 1.11
C LYS A 6 -11.93 0.76 1.40
N ASP A 7 -11.60 0.52 2.66
CA ASP A 7 -10.90 -0.68 3.12
C ASP A 7 -11.69 -1.95 2.81
N ARG A 8 -12.99 -1.93 3.14
CA ARG A 8 -13.90 -3.04 2.86
C ARG A 8 -14.07 -3.26 1.36
N ASP A 9 -14.19 -2.18 0.59
CA ASP A 9 -14.36 -2.24 -0.86
C ASP A 9 -13.09 -2.76 -1.54
N LEU A 10 -11.91 -2.39 -1.06
CA LEU A 10 -10.61 -2.91 -1.51
C LEU A 10 -10.52 -4.42 -1.31
N ILE A 11 -10.76 -4.90 -0.08
CA ILE A 11 -10.71 -6.34 0.23
C ILE A 11 -11.73 -7.11 -0.60
N LYS A 12 -12.93 -6.58 -0.75
CA LYS A 12 -13.98 -7.20 -1.57
C LYS A 12 -13.54 -7.31 -3.03
N ALA A 13 -13.05 -6.23 -3.63
CA ALA A 13 -12.62 -6.21 -5.03
C ALA A 13 -11.48 -7.19 -5.30
N LEU A 14 -10.49 -7.26 -4.39
CA LEU A 14 -9.35 -8.18 -4.54
C LEU A 14 -9.76 -9.65 -4.32
N THR A 15 -10.72 -9.91 -3.43
CA THR A 15 -11.24 -11.26 -3.22
C THR A 15 -12.09 -11.73 -4.39
N GLU A 16 -12.96 -10.87 -4.93
CA GLU A 16 -13.80 -11.16 -6.11
C GLU A 16 -12.95 -11.36 -7.38
N ALA A 17 -11.84 -10.63 -7.49
CA ALA A 17 -10.85 -10.81 -8.56
C ALA A 17 -10.00 -12.09 -8.42
N GLY A 18 -10.06 -12.77 -7.27
CA GLY A 18 -9.18 -13.89 -6.95
C GLY A 18 -7.72 -13.50 -6.76
N ALA A 19 -7.42 -12.21 -6.58
CA ALA A 19 -6.08 -11.71 -6.31
C ALA A 19 -5.61 -12.08 -4.90
N ILE A 20 -6.55 -12.17 -3.96
CA ILE A 20 -6.33 -12.70 -2.61
C ILE A 20 -7.43 -13.70 -2.23
N SER A 21 -7.08 -14.66 -1.39
CA SER A 21 -8.03 -15.56 -0.74
C SER A 21 -8.72 -14.91 0.46
N ARG A 22 -9.83 -15.50 0.90
CA ARG A 22 -10.54 -15.06 2.11
C ARG A 22 -9.66 -15.12 3.37
N ALA A 23 -8.82 -16.15 3.50
CA ALA A 23 -7.89 -16.26 4.61
C ALA A 23 -6.84 -15.13 4.59
N GLN A 24 -6.36 -14.74 3.42
CA GLN A 24 -5.46 -13.60 3.27
C GLN A 24 -6.18 -12.29 3.62
N ALA A 25 -7.41 -12.09 3.16
CA ALA A 25 -8.23 -10.92 3.52
C ALA A 25 -8.37 -10.75 5.03
N ASP A 26 -8.74 -11.82 5.75
CA ASP A 26 -8.89 -11.79 7.21
C ASP A 26 -7.56 -11.41 7.90
N LEU A 27 -6.44 -11.93 7.39
CA LEU A 27 -5.10 -11.63 7.89
C LEU A 27 -4.66 -10.18 7.63
N VAL A 28 -5.04 -9.58 6.50
CA VAL A 28 -4.73 -8.15 6.24
C VAL A 28 -5.56 -7.25 7.15
N CYS A 29 -6.84 -7.57 7.36
CA CYS A 29 -7.69 -6.82 8.28
C CYS A 29 -7.12 -6.84 9.71
N GLN A 30 -6.68 -8.01 10.17
CA GLN A 30 -6.06 -8.13 11.49
C GLN A 30 -4.75 -7.33 11.60
N ASP A 31 -3.89 -7.42 10.58
CA ASP A 31 -2.65 -6.65 10.54
C ASP A 31 -2.91 -5.14 10.57
N HIS A 32 -3.93 -4.66 9.85
CA HIS A 32 -4.33 -3.27 9.87
C HIS A 32 -4.82 -2.83 11.25
N GLU A 33 -5.63 -3.64 11.93
CA GLU A 33 -6.09 -3.35 13.29
C GLU A 33 -4.93 -3.30 14.30
N VAL A 34 -3.92 -4.16 14.14
CA VAL A 34 -2.77 -4.23 15.05
C VAL A 34 -1.72 -3.14 14.76
N THR A 35 -1.44 -2.86 13.50
CA THR A 35 -0.34 -1.98 13.08
C THR A 35 -0.79 -0.56 12.73
N GLY A 36 -2.07 -0.37 12.41
CA GLY A 36 -2.61 0.87 11.85
C GLY A 36 -2.13 1.17 10.41
N MET A 37 -1.41 0.25 9.77
CA MET A 37 -0.90 0.43 8.40
C MET A 37 -2.04 0.29 7.38
N PRO A 38 -2.06 1.08 6.28
CA PRO A 38 -3.06 0.93 5.22
C PRO A 38 -3.08 -0.49 4.64
N LEU A 39 -4.27 -0.98 4.25
CA LEU A 39 -4.43 -2.34 3.75
C LEU A 39 -3.61 -2.57 2.47
N GLU A 40 -3.56 -1.59 1.57
CA GLU A 40 -2.77 -1.62 0.34
C GLU A 40 -1.27 -1.78 0.61
N ASP A 41 -0.75 -1.14 1.66
CA ASP A 41 0.66 -1.23 2.04
C ASP A 41 0.98 -2.61 2.64
N ILE A 42 0.09 -3.16 3.49
CA ILE A 42 0.23 -4.51 4.05
C ILE A 42 0.22 -5.55 2.92
N LEU A 43 -0.70 -5.39 1.98
CA LEU A 43 -0.88 -6.26 0.81
C LEU A 43 0.36 -6.30 -0.10
N ILE A 44 0.95 -5.13 -0.37
CA ILE A 44 2.22 -5.00 -1.12
C ILE A 44 3.38 -5.56 -0.30
N ALA A 45 3.49 -5.22 0.99
CA ALA A 45 4.58 -5.65 1.85
C ALA A 45 4.65 -7.17 1.99
N ARG A 46 3.50 -7.85 2.00
CA ARG A 46 3.40 -9.32 2.00
C ARG A 46 3.59 -9.95 0.62
N GLY A 47 3.66 -9.16 -0.44
CA GLY A 47 3.82 -9.64 -1.82
C GLY A 47 2.60 -10.40 -2.35
N TRP A 48 1.40 -10.16 -1.79
CA TRP A 48 0.18 -10.85 -2.23
C TRP A 48 -0.44 -10.18 -3.45
N VAL A 49 -0.26 -8.87 -3.58
CA VAL A 49 -0.63 -8.11 -4.77
C VAL A 49 0.46 -7.09 -5.07
N ASP A 50 0.61 -6.77 -6.34
CA ASP A 50 1.46 -5.69 -6.81
C ASP A 50 0.63 -4.43 -7.10
N GLU A 51 1.34 -3.33 -7.35
CA GLU A 51 0.69 -2.05 -7.69
C GLU A 51 -0.13 -2.13 -8.99
N THR A 52 0.24 -3.03 -9.91
CA THR A 52 -0.49 -3.27 -11.17
C THR A 52 -1.85 -3.91 -10.90
N ALA A 53 -1.92 -4.89 -10.01
CA ALA A 53 -3.15 -5.53 -9.57
C ALA A 53 -4.04 -4.54 -8.83
N LEU A 54 -3.46 -3.71 -7.95
CA LEU A 54 -4.20 -2.64 -7.27
C LEU A 54 -4.76 -1.62 -8.25
N LYS A 55 -3.99 -1.16 -9.25
CA LYS A 55 -4.49 -0.23 -10.28
C LYS A 55 -5.62 -0.82 -11.10
N LYS A 56 -5.56 -2.13 -11.37
CA LYS A 56 -6.58 -2.84 -12.15
C LYS A 56 -7.88 -3.06 -11.36
N HIS A 57 -7.77 -3.42 -10.08
CA HIS A 57 -8.91 -3.87 -9.27
C HIS A 57 -9.44 -2.81 -8.30
N ALA A 58 -8.63 -1.82 -7.96
CA ALA A 58 -8.96 -0.70 -7.08
C ALA A 58 -8.43 0.65 -7.62
N PRO A 59 -8.85 1.07 -8.84
CA PRO A 59 -8.37 2.31 -9.45
C PRO A 59 -8.64 3.56 -8.60
N TRP A 60 -9.70 3.56 -7.78
CA TRP A 60 -10.06 4.66 -6.89
C TRP A 60 -9.00 4.99 -5.83
N LEU A 61 -8.09 4.06 -5.52
CA LEU A 61 -6.93 4.35 -4.65
C LEU A 61 -5.98 5.38 -5.30
N PHE A 62 -5.95 5.41 -6.62
CA PHE A 62 -5.06 6.27 -7.42
C PHE A 62 -5.78 7.49 -8.01
N GLU A 63 -7.11 7.48 -8.05
CA GLU A 63 -7.93 8.58 -8.58
C GLU A 63 -8.02 9.79 -7.62
N SER A 64 -7.54 9.71 -6.37
CA SER A 64 -7.63 10.83 -5.41
C SER A 64 -6.66 11.99 -5.65
N ILE A 65 -5.95 12.02 -6.80
CA ILE A 65 -5.13 13.17 -7.21
C ILE A 65 -6.02 14.21 -7.91
N GLY A 66 -7.01 14.69 -7.17
CA GLY A 66 -7.74 15.92 -7.42
C GLY A 66 -7.84 16.66 -6.10
N GLU A 67 -7.00 17.68 -5.93
CA GLU A 67 -7.08 18.78 -4.95
C GLU A 67 -6.23 18.78 -3.65
N ASP A 68 -5.62 17.69 -3.15
CA ASP A 68 -4.71 17.78 -1.96
C ASP A 68 -3.40 16.95 -2.08
N GLY A 69 -2.84 16.90 -3.29
CA GLY A 69 -1.73 16.01 -3.69
C GLY A 69 -0.33 16.31 -3.15
N ALA A 70 -0.17 16.55 -1.84
CA ALA A 70 1.15 16.74 -1.22
C ALA A 70 1.58 15.59 -0.28
N VAL A 71 0.68 14.69 0.13
CA VAL A 71 0.95 13.74 1.22
C VAL A 71 1.06 12.27 0.78
N ALA A 72 0.49 11.88 -0.37
CA ALA A 72 0.70 10.55 -0.97
C ALA A 72 2.01 10.47 -1.76
N ARG A 73 3.10 11.04 -1.22
CA ARG A 73 4.45 10.80 -1.73
C ARG A 73 4.73 9.34 -1.41
N SER A 74 4.72 8.49 -2.45
CA SER A 74 4.57 7.04 -2.32
C SER A 74 5.47 6.48 -1.23
N TYR A 75 4.96 5.54 -0.44
CA TYR A 75 5.76 4.83 0.56
C TYR A 75 7.08 4.31 -0.04
N GLN A 76 7.05 3.92 -1.31
CA GLN A 76 8.23 3.55 -2.09
C GLN A 76 9.22 4.70 -2.31
N ASP A 77 8.76 5.92 -2.60
CA ASP A 77 9.62 7.11 -2.73
C ASP A 77 10.20 7.54 -1.39
N ASN A 78 9.42 7.45 -0.31
CA ASN A 78 9.93 7.69 1.05
C ASN A 78 10.96 6.64 1.45
N LEU A 79 10.74 5.37 1.11
CA LEU A 79 11.69 4.27 1.37
C LEU A 79 12.97 4.43 0.54
N LYS A 80 12.87 4.84 -0.73
CA LYS A 80 14.04 5.18 -1.57
C LYS A 80 14.83 6.34 -0.97
N ARG A 81 14.14 7.38 -0.50
CA ARG A 81 14.79 8.52 0.17
C ARG A 81 15.47 8.12 1.46
N TYR A 82 14.82 7.30 2.29
CA TYR A 82 15.41 6.80 3.52
C TYR A 82 16.67 5.97 3.21
N ARG A 83 16.62 5.09 2.20
CA ARG A 83 17.80 4.33 1.74
C ARG A 83 18.92 5.24 1.24
N ALA A 84 18.60 6.28 0.47
CA ALA A 84 19.59 7.25 -0.01
C ALA A 84 20.26 8.02 1.14
N ILE A 85 19.47 8.49 2.11
CA ILE A 85 19.99 9.18 3.30
C ILE A 85 20.87 8.24 4.14
N MET A 86 20.46 6.98 4.30
CA MET A 86 21.24 5.99 5.05
C MET A 86 22.56 5.65 4.36
N ALA A 87 22.58 5.54 3.02
CA ALA A 87 23.80 5.34 2.25
C ALA A 87 24.78 6.52 2.41
N GLU A 88 24.26 7.76 2.40
CA GLU A 88 25.05 8.98 2.64
C GLU A 88 25.63 9.03 4.06
N ILE A 89 24.82 8.72 5.09
CA ILE A 89 25.27 8.68 6.49
C ILE A 89 26.32 7.60 6.73
N LEU A 90 26.18 6.44 6.09
CA LEU A 90 27.11 5.32 6.24
C LEU A 90 28.38 5.47 5.38
N GLY A 91 28.47 6.52 4.56
CA GLY A 91 29.63 6.80 3.72
C GLY A 91 29.80 5.80 2.57
N GLU A 92 28.74 5.09 2.18
CA GLU A 92 28.73 4.23 0.99
C GLU A 92 28.55 5.09 -0.27
N SER A 93 29.46 6.04 -0.48
CA SER A 93 29.71 6.60 -1.80
C SER A 93 30.49 5.55 -2.56
N SER A 94 29.81 4.78 -3.43
CA SER A 94 30.49 3.96 -4.42
C SER A 94 31.43 4.84 -5.25
N GLU A 95 32.73 4.58 -5.15
CA GLU A 95 33.72 4.90 -6.19
C GLU A 95 33.35 4.23 -7.53
#